data_AF-A0A6P0TLB2-F1
#
_entry.id   AF-A0A6P0TLB2-F1
#
_cell.length_a   1.000
_cell.length_b   1.000
_cell.length_c   1.000
_cell.angle_alpha   90.00
_cell.angle_beta   90.00
_cell.angle_gamma   90.00
#
_symmetry.space_group_name_H-M   'P 1'
#
loop_
_entity.id
_entity.type
_entity.pdbx_description
1 polymer ?
#
loop_
_entity_poly.entity_id
_entity_poly.type
_entity_poly.pdbx_seq_one_letter_code
_entity_poly.pdbx_strand_id
1 'polypeptide(L)'
;KKVLAVDLCPQANSSSILLGGMEQGEARLTQIHTQQPRRTISGYVEERIRSPYMSPNSATAFKTVVKEIGEEIWEVWKTTPQSFCIHPGSASTPVSQKAFKEMFQYEVNDANTASVVSGVLGIPIASLTAGNKKVAGRAIMVNQTQLDRQVPNIRELVQKIE
;
A
#
# COMPACT_ATOMS: atom_id res chain seq x y z
N LYS A 1 -0.73 17.37 -9.74
CA LYS A 1 -0.33 16.02 -10.18
C LYS A 1 -1.40 15.03 -9.69
N LYS A 2 -1.80 14.03 -10.47
CA LYS A 2 -2.70 12.96 -10.00
C LYS A 2 -1.82 11.80 -9.52
N VAL A 3 -2.11 11.24 -8.35
CA VAL A 3 -1.37 10.10 -7.77
C VAL A 3 -2.32 8.92 -7.68
N LEU A 4 -1.93 7.78 -8.24
CA LEU A 4 -2.63 6.51 -8.06
C LEU A 4 -2.04 5.80 -6.86
N ALA A 5 -2.84 5.61 -5.80
CA ALA A 5 -2.47 4.79 -4.66
C ALA A 5 -3.09 3.40 -4.83
N VAL A 6 -2.27 2.36 -4.77
CA VAL A 6 -2.72 0.96 -4.78
C VAL A 6 -2.42 0.37 -3.42
N ASP A 7 -3.45 0.20 -2.59
CA ASP A 7 -3.32 -0.46 -1.29
C ASP A 7 -3.58 -1.96 -1.45
N LEU A 8 -2.52 -2.73 -1.26
CA LEU A 8 -2.58 -4.18 -1.37
C LEU A 8 -2.58 -4.84 0.01
N CYS A 9 -2.37 -4.08 1.09
CA CYS A 9 -2.22 -4.61 2.44
C CYS A 9 -3.48 -5.43 2.80
N PRO A 10 -3.35 -6.65 3.35
CA PRO A 10 -4.51 -7.45 3.75
C PRO A 10 -5.46 -6.73 4.72
N GLN A 11 -4.93 -5.79 5.50
CA GLN A 11 -5.68 -5.00 6.49
C GLN A 11 -6.22 -3.68 5.92
N ALA A 12 -5.86 -3.30 4.69
CA ALA A 12 -6.28 -2.06 4.03
C ALA A 12 -6.03 -0.78 4.86
N ASN A 13 -5.00 -0.78 5.72
CA ASN A 13 -4.71 0.31 6.67
C ASN A 13 -4.55 1.66 5.95
N SER A 14 -3.83 1.68 4.82
CA SER A 14 -3.63 2.90 4.02
C SER A 14 -4.93 3.39 3.40
N SER A 15 -5.77 2.47 2.91
CA SER A 15 -7.11 2.79 2.39
C SER A 15 -8.00 3.36 3.48
N SER A 16 -7.99 2.78 4.68
CA SER A 16 -8.78 3.26 5.82
C SER A 16 -8.40 4.71 6.15
N ILE A 17 -7.10 5.01 6.23
CA ILE A 17 -6.58 6.36 6.43
C ILE A 17 -7.05 7.31 5.32
N LEU A 18 -6.86 6.94 4.04
CA LEU A 18 -7.23 7.77 2.89
C LEU A 18 -8.74 7.97 2.74
N LEU A 19 -9.55 7.02 3.19
CA LEU A 19 -11.01 7.06 3.08
C LEU A 19 -11.69 7.73 4.27
N GLY A 20 -10.96 8.17 5.30
CA GLY A 20 -11.53 8.92 6.43
C GLY A 20 -11.09 8.44 7.81
N GLY A 21 -9.97 7.73 7.91
CA GLY A 21 -9.47 7.16 9.16
C GLY A 21 -10.34 6.01 9.68
N MET A 22 -10.08 5.57 10.90
CA MET A 22 -10.60 4.30 11.43
C MET A 22 -12.13 4.18 11.54
N GLU A 23 -12.87 5.27 11.60
CA GLU A 23 -14.34 5.19 11.73
C GLU A 23 -14.99 5.29 10.36
N GLN A 24 -14.82 6.44 9.70
CA GLN A 24 -15.44 6.69 8.39
C GLN A 24 -14.78 5.88 7.27
N GLY A 25 -13.46 5.69 7.34
CA GLY A 25 -12.71 4.88 6.38
C GLY A 25 -13.09 3.41 6.45
N GLU A 26 -13.21 2.83 7.65
CA GLU A 26 -13.67 1.44 7.83
C GLU A 26 -15.11 1.23 7.38
N ALA A 27 -16.00 2.18 7.66
CA ALA A 27 -17.38 2.13 7.16
C ALA A 27 -17.42 2.11 5.62
N ARG A 28 -16.61 2.95 4.96
CA ARG A 28 -16.51 3.00 3.50
C ARG A 28 -15.84 1.75 2.92
N LEU A 29 -14.79 1.25 3.56
CA LEU A 29 -14.14 -0.01 3.18
C LEU A 29 -15.12 -1.17 3.28
N THR A 30 -15.92 -1.23 4.33
CA THR A 30 -16.97 -2.24 4.51
C THR A 30 -18.00 -2.16 3.38
N GLN A 31 -18.44 -0.96 3.01
CA GLN A 31 -19.32 -0.77 1.85
C GLN A 31 -18.67 -1.30 0.56
N ILE A 32 -17.40 -1.00 0.30
CA ILE A 32 -16.67 -1.49 -0.88
C ILE A 32 -16.53 -3.03 -0.85
N HIS A 33 -16.17 -3.62 0.28
CA HIS A 33 -15.95 -5.07 0.43
C HIS A 33 -17.23 -5.90 0.33
N THR A 34 -18.38 -5.31 0.66
CA THR A 34 -19.70 -5.96 0.62
C THR A 34 -20.38 -5.85 -0.75
N GLN A 35 -19.85 -5.03 -1.68
CA GLN A 35 -20.36 -4.96 -3.05
C GLN A 35 -20.26 -6.32 -3.76
N GLN A 36 -21.25 -6.59 -4.62
CA GLN A 36 -21.28 -7.77 -5.50
C GLN A 36 -21.37 -7.30 -6.97
N PRO A 37 -20.38 -7.62 -7.82
CA PRO A 37 -19.13 -8.32 -7.51
C PRO A 37 -18.19 -7.46 -6.64
N ARG A 38 -17.32 -8.11 -5.84
CA ARG A 38 -16.35 -7.40 -4.99
C ARG A 38 -15.29 -6.74 -5.87
N ARG A 39 -15.39 -5.43 -6.08
CA ARG A 39 -14.46 -4.64 -6.90
C ARG A 39 -13.18 -4.26 -6.15
N THR A 40 -12.49 -5.26 -5.63
CA THR A 40 -11.19 -5.11 -4.97
C THR A 40 -10.21 -6.09 -5.57
N ILE A 41 -8.92 -5.83 -5.37
CA ILE A 41 -7.86 -6.74 -5.81
C ILE A 41 -8.01 -8.10 -5.12
N SER A 42 -8.39 -8.13 -3.84
CA SER A 42 -8.74 -9.37 -3.15
C SER A 42 -9.95 -10.08 -3.77
N GLY A 43 -10.97 -9.35 -4.22
CA GLY A 43 -12.13 -9.93 -4.90
C GLY A 43 -11.77 -10.58 -6.25
N TYR A 44 -10.92 -9.91 -7.04
CA TYR A 44 -10.36 -10.48 -8.27
C TYR A 44 -9.55 -11.76 -7.98
N VAL A 45 -8.65 -11.69 -6.99
CA VAL A 45 -7.86 -12.86 -6.57
C VAL A 45 -8.77 -13.99 -6.11
N GLU A 46 -9.78 -13.71 -5.28
CA GLU A 46 -10.76 -14.67 -4.81
C GLU A 46 -11.52 -15.35 -5.96
N GLU A 47 -11.94 -14.60 -6.97
CA GLU A 47 -12.59 -15.12 -8.18
C GLU A 47 -11.66 -16.05 -8.99
N ARG A 48 -10.40 -15.66 -9.13
CA ARG A 48 -9.35 -16.49 -9.79
C ARG A 48 -8.95 -17.72 -8.98
N ILE A 49 -9.05 -17.62 -7.65
CA ILE A 49 -8.82 -18.69 -6.68
C ILE A 49 -9.96 -19.71 -6.82
N ARG A 50 -11.22 -19.27 -6.73
CA ARG A 50 -12.42 -20.13 -6.67
C ARG A 50 -12.68 -20.96 -7.95
N SER A 51 -11.85 -20.82 -8.98
CA SER A 51 -11.87 -21.58 -10.23
C SER A 51 -10.44 -21.89 -10.72
N PRO A 52 -9.99 -23.16 -10.88
CA PRO A 52 -10.25 -24.37 -10.09
C PRO A 52 -8.99 -25.22 -9.69
N TYR A 53 -7.75 -24.69 -9.58
CA TYR A 53 -6.55 -25.51 -9.22
C TYR A 53 -5.59 -24.93 -8.13
N MET A 54 -6.12 -24.28 -7.10
CA MET A 54 -5.44 -23.47 -6.03
C MET A 54 -4.26 -24.09 -5.25
N SER A 55 -3.32 -23.39 -4.56
CA SER A 55 -3.13 -21.97 -4.16
C SER A 55 -1.62 -21.64 -3.96
N PRO A 56 -1.17 -20.37 -4.07
CA PRO A 56 0.01 -19.87 -3.37
C PRO A 56 -0.39 -19.28 -1.99
N ASN A 57 0.50 -19.37 -0.99
CA ASN A 57 0.39 -18.63 0.28
C ASN A 57 0.02 -17.15 0.01
N SER A 58 -0.82 -16.54 0.86
CA SER A 58 -1.33 -15.17 0.68
C SER A 58 -0.24 -14.12 0.38
N ALA A 59 0.94 -14.24 1.01
CA ALA A 59 2.09 -13.38 0.74
C ALA A 59 2.68 -13.59 -0.66
N THR A 60 2.69 -14.83 -1.17
CA THR A 60 3.12 -15.15 -2.53
C THR A 60 2.09 -14.66 -3.54
N ALA A 61 0.80 -14.85 -3.27
CA ALA A 61 -0.28 -14.34 -4.12
C ALA A 61 -0.23 -12.81 -4.24
N PHE A 62 0.01 -12.11 -3.13
CA PHE A 62 0.23 -10.67 -3.12
C PHE A 62 1.39 -10.25 -4.02
N LYS A 63 2.56 -10.90 -3.89
CA LYS A 63 3.73 -10.57 -4.71
C LYS A 63 3.48 -10.81 -6.20
N THR A 64 2.75 -11.88 -6.53
CA THR A 64 2.33 -12.16 -7.91
C THR A 64 1.46 -11.03 -8.45
N VAL A 65 0.46 -10.58 -7.68
CA VAL A 65 -0.43 -9.49 -8.10
C VAL A 65 0.30 -8.16 -8.27
N VAL A 66 1.19 -7.79 -7.33
CA VAL A 66 2.05 -6.58 -7.47
C VAL A 66 2.84 -6.66 -8.77
N LYS A 67 3.41 -7.84 -9.06
CA LYS A 67 4.20 -8.07 -10.26
C LYS A 67 3.35 -7.93 -11.53
N GLU A 68 2.16 -8.54 -11.57
CA GLU A 68 1.24 -8.47 -12.71
C GLU A 68 0.80 -7.02 -12.98
N ILE A 69 0.37 -6.30 -11.94
CA ILE A 69 0.00 -4.87 -12.06
C ILE A 69 1.20 -4.05 -12.58
N GLY A 70 2.40 -4.28 -12.02
CA GLY A 70 3.61 -3.59 -12.46
C GLY A 70 4.00 -3.91 -13.92
N GLU A 71 3.69 -5.11 -14.40
CA GLU A 71 3.88 -5.51 -15.80
C GLU A 71 2.86 -4.81 -16.71
N GLU A 72 1.58 -4.75 -16.34
CA GLU A 72 0.57 -4.03 -17.10
C GLU A 72 0.89 -2.53 -17.22
N ILE A 73 1.26 -1.88 -16.11
CA ILE A 73 1.62 -0.45 -16.14
C ILE A 73 2.89 -0.23 -16.98
N TRP A 74 3.85 -1.17 -16.96
CA TRP A 74 5.02 -1.11 -17.84
C TRP A 74 4.65 -1.18 -19.34
N GLU A 75 3.67 -2.00 -19.71
CA GLU A 75 3.15 -2.02 -21.09
C GLU A 75 2.50 -0.69 -21.48
N VAL A 76 1.76 -0.06 -20.56
CA VAL A 76 1.21 1.30 -20.76
C VAL A 76 2.32 2.33 -20.89
N TRP A 77 3.40 2.24 -20.10
CA TRP A 77 4.56 3.13 -20.22
C TRP A 77 5.25 3.03 -21.58
N LYS A 78 5.41 1.81 -22.13
CA LYS A 78 6.01 1.61 -23.46
C LYS A 78 5.20 2.24 -24.59
N THR A 79 3.87 2.29 -24.44
CA THR A 79 2.96 2.79 -25.48
C THR A 79 2.63 4.27 -25.31
N THR A 80 2.53 4.75 -24.07
CA THR A 80 2.00 6.06 -23.73
C THR A 80 2.83 6.74 -22.62
N PRO A 81 4.16 6.91 -22.79
CA PRO A 81 5.04 7.43 -21.74
C PRO A 81 4.67 8.86 -21.30
N GLN A 82 4.07 9.66 -22.18
CA GLN A 82 3.62 11.03 -21.90
C GLN A 82 2.51 11.12 -20.84
N SER A 83 1.82 10.01 -20.54
CA SER A 83 0.81 9.96 -19.46
C SER A 83 1.45 9.90 -18.06
N PHE A 84 2.77 9.71 -18.00
CA PHE A 84 3.53 9.61 -16.77
C PHE A 84 4.41 10.85 -16.60
N CYS A 85 4.58 11.27 -15.35
CA CYS A 85 5.49 12.35 -15.01
C CYS A 85 6.81 11.73 -14.55
N ILE A 86 7.88 11.83 -15.35
CA ILE A 86 9.22 11.43 -14.90
C ILE A 86 9.59 12.23 -13.65
N HIS A 87 10.16 11.56 -12.65
CA HIS A 87 10.63 12.19 -11.42
C HIS A 87 11.92 11.53 -10.91
N PRO A 88 12.83 12.29 -10.27
CA PRO A 88 12.82 13.76 -10.17
C PRO A 88 13.00 14.43 -11.55
N GLY A 89 12.69 15.73 -11.68
CA GLY A 89 12.56 16.40 -13.00
C GLY A 89 13.81 16.40 -13.91
N SER A 90 14.98 16.06 -13.37
CA SER A 90 16.23 15.88 -14.12
C SER A 90 16.56 14.42 -14.46
N ALA A 91 15.69 13.47 -14.09
CA ALA A 91 15.91 12.05 -14.33
C ALA A 91 15.79 11.73 -15.82
N SER A 92 16.61 10.79 -16.28
CA SER A 92 16.50 10.25 -17.64
C SER A 92 15.26 9.38 -17.77
N THR A 93 14.70 9.34 -18.98
CA THR A 93 13.59 8.45 -19.33
C THR A 93 13.97 7.00 -19.04
N PRO A 94 13.18 6.26 -18.24
CA PRO A 94 13.40 4.83 -18.03
C PRO A 94 13.37 4.03 -19.34
N VAL A 95 14.50 3.42 -19.68
CA VAL A 95 14.66 2.57 -20.89
C VAL A 95 14.58 1.07 -20.61
N SER A 96 14.42 0.68 -19.34
CA SER A 96 14.26 -0.72 -18.94
C SER A 96 13.15 -0.85 -17.90
N GLN A 97 12.55 -2.05 -17.82
CA GLN A 97 11.53 -2.35 -16.81
C GLN A 97 12.07 -2.16 -15.38
N LYS A 98 13.36 -2.46 -15.16
CA LYS A 98 14.02 -2.23 -13.87
C LYS A 98 14.06 -0.73 -13.52
N ALA A 99 14.56 0.11 -14.43
CA ALA A 99 14.60 1.56 -14.23
C ALA A 99 13.20 2.16 -14.06
N PHE A 100 12.20 1.62 -14.78
CA PHE A 100 10.82 2.01 -14.63
C PHE A 100 10.29 1.72 -13.23
N LYS A 101 10.51 0.48 -12.73
CA LYS A 101 10.10 0.10 -11.37
C LYS A 101 10.80 0.96 -10.32
N GLU A 102 12.10 1.22 -10.45
CA GLU A 102 12.86 2.06 -9.52
C GLU A 102 12.37 3.53 -9.45
N MET A 103 11.76 4.01 -10.54
CA MET A 103 11.17 5.34 -10.63
C MET A 103 9.73 5.35 -10.11
N PHE A 104 8.87 4.49 -10.65
CA PHE A 104 7.42 4.61 -10.49
C PHE A 104 6.80 3.65 -9.47
N GLN A 105 7.57 2.69 -8.93
CA GLN A 105 7.08 1.72 -7.96
C GLN A 105 7.84 1.89 -6.64
N TYR A 106 7.10 2.14 -5.56
CA TYR A 106 7.64 2.15 -4.21
C TYR A 106 6.77 1.26 -3.31
N GLU A 107 7.39 0.33 -2.59
CA GLU A 107 6.69 -0.55 -1.66
C GLU A 107 6.72 0.05 -0.25
N VAL A 108 5.53 0.31 0.28
CA VAL A 108 5.37 0.72 1.68
C VAL A 108 5.04 -0.52 2.49
N ASN A 109 5.94 -0.89 3.39
CA ASN A 109 5.71 -2.04 4.27
C ASN A 109 4.59 -1.72 5.26
N ASP A 110 3.90 -2.76 5.74
CA ASP A 110 2.98 -2.59 6.86
C ASP A 110 3.74 -2.58 8.19
N ALA A 111 3.40 -1.61 9.04
CA ALA A 111 3.99 -1.46 10.38
C ALA A 111 3.22 -2.25 11.46
N ASN A 112 2.23 -3.05 11.06
CA ASN A 112 1.38 -3.90 11.89
C ASN A 112 0.78 -3.13 13.07
N THR A 113 1.18 -3.45 14.30
CA THR A 113 0.67 -2.79 15.50
C THR A 113 0.94 -1.28 15.50
N ALA A 114 2.09 -0.85 14.97
CA ALA A 114 2.45 0.56 14.93
C ALA A 114 1.55 1.36 13.97
N SER A 115 1.15 0.80 12.83
CA SER A 115 0.25 1.47 11.87
C SER A 115 -1.16 1.61 12.45
N VAL A 116 -1.66 0.58 13.14
CA VAL A 116 -2.95 0.66 13.86
C VAL A 116 -2.89 1.76 14.93
N VAL A 117 -1.90 1.72 15.82
CA VAL A 117 -1.80 2.68 16.92
C VAL A 117 -1.61 4.11 16.41
N SER A 118 -0.81 4.31 15.35
CA SER A 118 -0.65 5.59 14.65
C SER A 118 -1.99 6.12 14.16
N GLY A 119 -2.79 5.27 13.50
CA GLY A 119 -4.11 5.60 12.97
C GLY A 119 -5.12 5.96 14.06
N VAL A 120 -5.22 5.15 15.14
CA VAL A 120 -6.17 5.41 16.25
C VAL A 120 -5.85 6.73 16.93
N LEU A 121 -4.57 6.97 17.23
CA LEU A 121 -4.15 8.11 18.04
C LEU A 121 -3.97 9.38 17.22
N GLY A 122 -4.07 9.31 15.89
CA GLY A 122 -3.76 10.41 14.99
C GLY A 122 -2.30 10.87 15.07
N ILE A 123 -1.40 10.01 15.56
CA ILE A 123 0.03 10.32 15.67
C ILE A 123 0.71 9.83 14.40
N PRO A 124 1.33 10.68 13.58
CA PRO A 124 2.06 10.25 12.39
C PRO A 124 3.10 9.18 12.75
N ILE A 125 3.23 8.13 11.92
CA ILE A 125 4.14 7.01 12.22
C ILE A 125 5.60 7.46 12.41
N ALA A 126 6.01 8.53 11.73
CA ALA A 126 7.33 9.16 11.87
C ALA A 126 7.60 9.79 13.24
N SER A 127 6.54 10.05 14.02
CA SER A 127 6.58 10.67 15.35
C SER A 127 6.10 9.71 16.45
N LEU A 128 5.62 8.51 16.08
CA LEU A 128 5.18 7.50 17.03
C LEU A 128 6.38 6.93 17.78
N THR A 129 6.28 6.81 19.10
CA THR A 129 7.31 6.19 19.95
C THR A 129 6.92 4.77 20.35
N ALA A 130 7.90 3.90 20.56
CA ALA A 130 7.67 2.54 21.04
C ALA A 130 7.11 2.50 22.48
N GLY A 131 6.65 1.32 22.90
CA GLY A 131 6.12 1.05 24.22
C GLY A 131 4.59 0.92 24.25
N ASN A 132 4.04 0.84 25.46
CA ASN A 132 2.60 0.66 25.67
C ASN A 132 1.83 1.94 25.34
N LYS A 133 0.83 1.82 24.47
CA LYS A 133 -0.08 2.88 24.05
C LYS A 133 -1.51 2.51 24.43
N LYS A 134 -2.30 3.47 24.91
CA LYS A 134 -3.72 3.24 25.19
C LYS A 134 -4.54 3.51 23.93
N VAL A 135 -5.23 2.49 23.45
CA VAL A 135 -6.09 2.52 22.26
C VAL A 135 -7.44 1.93 22.65
N ALA A 136 -8.52 2.68 22.50
CA ALA A 136 -9.88 2.24 22.84
C ALA A 136 -10.00 1.57 24.23
N GLY A 137 -9.34 2.15 25.25
CA GLY A 137 -9.32 1.62 26.61
C GLY A 137 -8.41 0.40 26.86
N ARG A 138 -7.75 -0.13 25.83
CA ARG A 138 -6.79 -1.25 25.93
C ARG A 138 -5.35 -0.77 25.80
N ALA A 139 -4.42 -1.41 26.52
CA ALA A 139 -2.99 -1.18 26.35
C ALA A 139 -2.46 -2.05 25.21
N ILE A 140 -1.81 -1.44 24.21
CA ILE A 140 -1.22 -2.10 23.05
C ILE A 140 0.28 -1.79 23.01
N MET A 141 1.12 -2.81 22.85
CA MET A 141 2.57 -2.65 22.75
C MET A 141 3.01 -2.31 21.31
N VAL A 142 3.66 -1.17 21.11
CA VAL A 142 4.35 -0.83 19.87
C VAL A 142 5.82 -1.24 19.96
N ASN A 143 6.27 -2.10 19.05
CA ASN A 143 7.66 -2.57 19.04
C ASN A 143 8.57 -1.57 18.31
N GLN A 144 9.75 -1.31 18.86
CA GLN A 144 10.74 -0.41 18.25
C GLN A 144 11.13 -0.89 16.83
N THR A 145 11.26 -2.21 16.63
CA THR A 145 11.60 -2.80 15.33
C THR A 145 10.59 -2.50 14.22
N GLN A 146 9.32 -2.22 14.56
CA GLN A 146 8.31 -1.79 13.59
C GLN A 146 8.59 -0.35 13.13
N LEU A 147 8.98 0.52 14.07
CA LEU A 147 9.32 1.93 13.78
C LEU A 147 10.65 2.03 13.02
N ASP A 148 11.64 1.23 13.40
CA ASP A 148 12.96 1.21 12.75
C ASP A 148 12.86 0.84 11.27
N ARG A 149 11.85 0.04 10.90
CA ARG A 149 11.57 -0.32 9.50
C ARG A 149 10.68 0.72 8.82
N GLN A 150 9.63 1.16 9.49
CA GLN A 150 8.61 1.99 8.85
C GLN A 150 9.05 3.44 8.65
N VAL A 151 9.71 4.04 9.64
CA VAL A 151 10.07 5.46 9.59
C VAL A 151 11.00 5.78 8.42
N PRO A 152 12.09 5.01 8.18
CA PRO A 152 12.92 5.22 7.00
C PRO A 152 12.17 4.99 5.68
N ASN A 153 11.33 3.95 5.59
CA ASN A 153 10.54 3.64 4.39
C ASN A 153 9.58 4.77 4.01
N ILE A 154 8.88 5.36 4.98
CA ILE A 154 8.01 6.52 4.71
C ILE A 154 8.81 7.77 4.33
N ARG A 155 9.98 8.00 4.96
CA ARG A 155 10.83 9.15 4.60
C ARG A 155 11.37 9.04 3.18
N GLU A 156 11.82 7.86 2.78
CA GLU A 156 12.31 7.61 1.43
C GLU A 156 11.17 7.72 0.40
N LEU A 157 9.96 7.23 0.70
CA LEU A 157 8.79 7.47 -0.15
C LEU A 157 8.57 8.96 -0.42
N VAL A 158 8.62 9.79 0.63
CA VAL A 158 8.44 11.25 0.49
C VAL A 158 9.51 11.84 -0.44
N GLN A 159 10.76 11.42 -0.28
CA GLN A 159 11.86 11.85 -1.16
C GLN A 159 11.70 11.39 -2.62
N LYS A 160 10.94 10.32 -2.87
CA LYS A 160 10.66 9.81 -4.23
C LYS A 160 9.51 10.55 -4.91
N ILE A 161 8.62 11.20 -4.16
CA ILE A 161 7.44 11.91 -4.69
C ILE A 161 7.78 13.34 -5.12
N GLU A 162 8.82 13.95 -4.54
CA GLU A 162 9.32 15.31 -4.84
C GLU A 162 10.33 15.34 -6.00
#